data_AF-A0A1I1KFU2-F1
#
_entry.id   AF-A0A1I1KFU2-F1
#
_cell.length_a   1.000
_cell.length_b   1.000
_cell.length_c   1.000
_cell.angle_alpha   90.00
_cell.angle_beta   90.00
_cell.angle_gamma   90.00
#
_symmetry.space_group_name_H-M   'P 1'
#
loop_
_entity.id
_entity.type
_entity.pdbx_description
1 polymer ?
#
loop_
_entity_poly.entity_id
_entity_poly.type
_entity_poly.pdbx_seq_one_letter_code
_entity_poly.pdbx_strand_id
1 'polypeptide(L)'
;MTDRLTLQWRPTHGPPRRYTFEREDDSWHRIESVWTGREWRVIGSELTDAPTIETNATLDTPTTPPTLETLTTHIQNTWTTDDPVVLAFGTTSPDVVASVDGDLRQYTDQHRTWKSITTDELTNVLQRSGLPEIKPLSETPYSRSQFTNPEVPATDD
;
A
#
# COMPACT_ATOMS: atom_id res chain seq x y z
N MET A 1 29.70 -9.97 -16.16
CA MET A 1 28.68 -10.12 -15.11
C MET A 1 28.39 -8.73 -14.61
N THR A 2 27.16 -8.26 -14.71
CA THR A 2 26.75 -6.99 -14.09
C THR A 2 26.49 -7.27 -12.63
N ASP A 3 27.33 -6.73 -11.74
CA ASP A 3 27.05 -6.79 -10.31
C ASP A 3 25.84 -5.90 -10.02
N ARG A 4 24.83 -6.48 -9.37
CA ARG A 4 23.59 -5.78 -9.03
C ARG A 4 23.29 -5.94 -7.55
N LEU A 5 23.16 -4.82 -6.86
CA LEU A 5 22.68 -4.77 -5.48
C LEU A 5 21.31 -4.10 -5.45
N THR A 6 20.38 -4.68 -4.70
CA THR A 6 19.04 -4.10 -4.54
C THR A 6 18.73 -3.89 -3.07
N LEU A 7 18.40 -2.65 -2.70
CA LEU A 7 17.89 -2.28 -1.40
C LEU A 7 16.41 -1.96 -1.53
N GLN A 8 15.57 -2.53 -0.67
CA GLN A 8 14.14 -2.24 -0.64
C GLN A 8 13.70 -1.97 0.80
N TRP A 9 12.81 -1.00 0.98
CA TRP A 9 12.23 -0.70 2.28
C TRP A 9 10.79 -0.19 2.15
N ARG A 10 10.06 -0.25 3.27
CA ARG A 10 8.73 0.34 3.42
C ARG A 10 8.85 1.55 4.34
N PRO A 11 8.77 2.79 3.81
CA PRO A 11 8.78 3.96 4.68
C PRO A 11 7.55 3.96 5.59
N THR A 12 7.62 4.66 6.72
CA THR A 12 6.48 4.82 7.64
C THR A 12 5.27 5.47 6.95
N HIS A 13 5.53 6.34 5.99
CA HIS A 13 4.51 7.00 5.18
C HIS A 13 4.86 6.90 3.70
N GLY A 14 3.84 6.63 2.89
CA GLY A 14 3.96 6.51 1.45
C GLY A 14 4.45 5.13 0.97
N PRO A 15 4.60 5.00 -0.35
CA PRO A 15 4.77 3.70 -1.01
C PRO A 15 6.14 3.07 -0.73
N PRO A 16 6.24 1.73 -0.84
CA PRO A 16 7.53 1.04 -0.86
C PRO A 16 8.53 1.67 -1.82
N ARG A 17 9.80 1.67 -1.40
CA ARG A 17 10.92 2.28 -2.12
C ARG A 17 11.99 1.24 -2.42
N ARG A 18 12.70 1.46 -3.51
CA ARG A 18 13.77 0.57 -3.96
C ARG A 18 14.92 1.36 -4.57
N TYR A 19 16.14 1.04 -4.14
CA TYR A 19 17.36 1.40 -4.86
C TYR A 19 17.90 0.15 -5.57
N THR A 20 18.24 0.30 -6.84
CA THR A 20 19.06 -0.68 -7.56
C THR A 20 20.40 -0.03 -7.88
N PHE A 21 21.48 -0.70 -7.52
CA PHE A 21 22.84 -0.34 -7.92
C PHE A 21 23.28 -1.32 -8.98
N GLU A 22 23.59 -0.82 -10.16
CA GLU A 22 24.08 -1.61 -11.29
C GLU A 22 25.50 -1.16 -11.60
N ARG A 23 26.44 -2.12 -11.65
CA ARG A 23 27.83 -1.84 -12.01
C ARG A 23 28.02 -1.89 -13.51
N GLU A 24 28.46 -0.78 -14.10
CA GLU A 24 28.88 -0.70 -15.49
C GLU A 24 30.38 -0.37 -15.53
N ASP A 25 31.20 -1.31 -15.99
CA ASP A 25 32.66 -1.21 -16.03
C ASP A 25 33.28 -0.75 -14.67
N ASP A 26 33.61 0.54 -14.58
CA ASP A 26 34.25 1.20 -13.44
C ASP A 26 33.32 2.17 -12.66
N SER A 27 32.05 2.31 -13.05
CA SER A 27 31.07 3.17 -12.37
C SER A 27 29.87 2.39 -11.84
N TRP A 28 29.21 2.95 -10.84
CA TRP A 28 27.92 2.45 -10.37
C TRP A 28 26.81 3.38 -10.79
N HIS A 29 25.69 2.81 -11.21
CA HIS A 29 24.45 3.51 -11.46
C HIS A 29 23.47 3.23 -10.32
N ARG A 30 23.08 4.25 -9.57
CA ARG A 30 22.00 4.16 -8.59
C ARG A 30 20.68 4.55 -9.25
N ILE A 31 19.72 3.65 -9.24
CA ILE A 31 18.37 3.84 -9.77
C ILE A 31 17.38 3.85 -8.61
N GLU A 32 16.65 4.94 -8.44
CA GLU A 32 15.56 5.06 -7.48
C GLU A 32 14.22 4.70 -8.11
N SER A 33 13.49 3.80 -7.46
CA SER A 33 12.14 3.40 -7.85
C SER A 33 11.16 3.51 -6.69
N VAL A 34 9.91 3.81 -7.05
CA VAL A 34 8.77 3.85 -6.14
C VAL A 34 7.71 2.85 -6.58
N TRP A 35 7.08 2.15 -5.64
CA TRP A 35 5.98 1.24 -5.96
C TRP A 35 4.70 2.02 -6.25
N THR A 36 4.08 1.74 -7.40
CA THR A 36 2.83 2.40 -7.82
C THR A 36 1.57 1.66 -7.37
N GLY A 37 1.72 0.47 -6.77
CA GLY A 37 0.60 -0.44 -6.53
C GLY A 37 0.39 -1.43 -7.66
N ARG A 38 1.13 -1.29 -8.77
CA ARG A 38 1.13 -2.24 -9.90
C ARG A 38 2.54 -2.64 -10.28
N GLU A 39 3.45 -1.68 -10.29
CA GLU A 39 4.82 -1.88 -10.72
C GLU A 39 5.78 -0.91 -10.03
N TRP A 40 7.08 -1.13 -10.23
CA TRP A 40 8.12 -0.20 -9.82
C TRP A 40 8.30 0.87 -10.88
N ARG A 41 8.08 2.13 -10.51
CA ARG A 41 8.33 3.28 -11.37
C ARG A 41 9.65 3.94 -11.01
N VAL A 42 10.53 4.13 -11.99
CA VAL A 42 11.77 4.91 -11.80
C VAL A 42 11.41 6.38 -11.59
N ILE A 43 12.02 6.98 -10.56
CA ILE A 43 11.82 8.39 -10.20
C ILE A 43 13.12 9.18 -10.14
N GLY A 44 14.27 8.50 -10.18
CA GLY A 44 15.58 9.13 -10.21
C GLY A 44 16.65 8.13 -10.62
N SER A 45 17.73 8.64 -11.21
CA SER A 45 18.94 7.86 -11.46
C SER A 45 20.15 8.77 -11.41
N GLU A 46 21.27 8.24 -10.92
CA GLU A 46 22.54 8.95 -10.87
C GLU A 46 23.73 8.00 -10.98
N LEU A 47 24.85 8.55 -11.42
CA LEU A 47 26.16 7.92 -11.37
C LEU A 47 26.76 8.09 -9.98
N THR A 48 27.42 7.05 -9.48
CA THR A 48 28.14 7.07 -8.20
C THR A 48 29.41 6.23 -8.29
N ASP A 49 30.51 6.73 -7.73
CA ASP A 49 31.80 6.04 -7.78
C ASP A 49 31.95 5.00 -6.66
N ALA A 50 31.20 5.15 -5.56
CA ALA A 50 31.30 4.31 -4.38
C ALA A 50 29.97 4.25 -3.59
N PRO A 51 29.01 3.40 -4.00
CA PRO A 51 27.76 3.26 -3.27
C PRO A 51 28.03 2.62 -1.89
N THR A 52 27.76 3.37 -0.83
CA THR A 52 27.88 2.89 0.55
C THR A 52 26.49 2.83 1.18
N ILE A 53 26.16 1.70 1.79
CA ILE A 53 24.90 1.51 2.53
C ILE A 53 25.28 1.05 3.93
N GLU A 54 24.93 1.84 4.93
CA GLU A 54 25.07 1.47 6.33
C GLU A 54 23.70 1.13 6.89
N THR A 55 23.56 -0.06 7.46
CA THR A 55 22.34 -0.48 8.14
C THR A 55 22.69 -1.37 9.32
N ASN A 56 21.92 -1.22 10.41
CA ASN A 56 21.96 -2.14 11.55
C ASN A 56 20.88 -3.23 11.43
N ALA A 57 20.12 -3.24 10.33
CA ALA A 57 19.08 -4.24 10.07
C ALA A 57 19.63 -5.40 9.24
N THR A 58 19.07 -6.59 9.48
CA THR A 58 19.30 -7.73 8.58
C THR A 58 18.63 -7.44 7.23
N LEU A 59 19.37 -7.63 6.14
CA LEU A 59 18.84 -7.44 4.80
C LEU A 59 18.14 -8.72 4.35
N ASP A 60 16.82 -8.67 4.27
CA ASP A 60 16.04 -9.73 3.62
C ASP A 60 16.24 -9.68 2.10
N THR A 61 15.95 -10.80 1.44
CA THR A 61 15.90 -10.82 -0.01
C THR A 61 14.77 -9.89 -0.49
N PRO A 62 15.04 -8.91 -1.37
CA PRO A 62 14.02 -7.99 -1.83
C PRO A 62 12.94 -8.72 -2.62
N THR A 63 11.71 -8.71 -2.09
CA THR A 63 10.53 -9.28 -2.75
C THR A 63 9.67 -8.20 -3.37
N THR A 64 9.19 -8.40 -4.59
CA THR A 64 8.19 -7.52 -5.21
C THR A 64 6.95 -7.41 -4.30
N PRO A 65 6.53 -6.19 -3.92
CA PRO A 65 5.30 -6.00 -3.15
C PRO A 65 4.07 -6.52 -3.92
N PRO A 66 3.02 -6.99 -3.22
CA PRO A 66 1.76 -7.33 -3.88
C PRO A 66 1.15 -6.13 -4.59
N THR A 67 0.46 -6.37 -5.70
CA THR A 67 -0.28 -5.33 -6.42
C THR A 67 -1.58 -5.01 -5.69
N LEU A 68 -2.10 -3.79 -5.87
CA LEU A 68 -3.42 -3.40 -5.35
C LEU A 68 -4.53 -4.30 -5.88
N GLU A 69 -4.40 -4.79 -7.12
CA GLU A 69 -5.34 -5.76 -7.70
C GLU A 69 -5.30 -7.09 -6.95
N THR A 70 -4.11 -7.66 -6.69
CA THR A 70 -4.01 -8.88 -5.88
C THR A 70 -4.60 -8.67 -4.50
N LEU A 71 -4.32 -7.53 -3.86
CA LEU A 71 -4.84 -7.19 -2.54
C LEU A 71 -6.37 -7.02 -2.53
N THR A 72 -6.95 -6.38 -3.54
CA THR A 72 -8.41 -6.24 -3.64
C THR A 72 -9.08 -7.57 -3.93
N THR A 73 -8.49 -8.43 -4.77
CA THR A 73 -8.97 -9.79 -4.99
C THR A 73 -8.96 -10.62 -3.70
N HIS A 74 -7.98 -10.43 -2.81
CA HIS A 74 -7.94 -11.14 -1.53
C HIS A 74 -9.11 -10.81 -0.61
N ILE A 75 -9.64 -9.58 -0.67
CA ILE A 75 -10.76 -9.15 0.19
C ILE A 75 -12.12 -9.36 -0.49
N GLN A 76 -12.15 -9.63 -1.80
CA GLN A 76 -13.38 -9.90 -2.54
C GLN A 76 -14.12 -11.12 -1.95
N ASN A 77 -15.45 -11.00 -1.86
CA ASN A 77 -16.34 -12.05 -1.37
C ASN A 77 -16.09 -12.50 0.08
N THR A 78 -15.28 -11.78 0.85
CA THR A 78 -15.04 -12.11 2.27
C THR A 78 -16.04 -11.48 3.21
N TRP A 79 -16.82 -10.50 2.73
CA TRP A 79 -17.79 -9.73 3.54
C TRP A 79 -18.84 -10.59 4.27
N THR A 80 -19.26 -11.69 3.63
CA THR A 80 -20.29 -12.60 4.14
C THR A 80 -19.78 -13.59 5.18
N THR A 81 -18.47 -13.69 5.38
CA THR A 81 -17.87 -14.52 6.45
C THR A 81 -18.04 -13.86 7.81
N ASP A 82 -17.84 -14.58 8.93
CA ASP A 82 -17.98 -14.05 10.30
C ASP A 82 -17.01 -12.93 10.67
N ASP A 83 -15.84 -12.88 10.04
CA ASP A 83 -14.85 -11.81 10.22
C ASP A 83 -14.19 -11.52 8.86
N PRO A 84 -14.67 -10.49 8.13
CA PRO A 84 -14.22 -10.25 6.77
C PRO A 84 -12.83 -9.64 6.79
N VAL A 85 -12.03 -9.95 5.78
CA VAL A 85 -10.69 -9.36 5.67
C VAL A 85 -10.77 -8.03 4.93
N VAL A 86 -9.96 -7.08 5.37
CA VAL A 86 -9.95 -5.71 4.87
C VAL A 86 -8.51 -5.25 4.62
N LEU A 87 -8.37 -4.20 3.80
CA LEU A 87 -7.10 -3.52 3.57
C LEU A 87 -6.99 -2.34 4.53
N ALA A 88 -6.05 -2.40 5.47
CA ALA A 88 -5.76 -1.30 6.39
C ALA A 88 -4.50 -0.56 5.94
N PHE A 89 -4.65 0.73 5.61
CA PHE A 89 -3.54 1.60 5.22
C PHE A 89 -3.10 2.47 6.40
N GLY A 90 -1.85 2.32 6.84
CA GLY A 90 -1.30 3.04 7.99
C GLY A 90 -1.60 2.37 9.34
N THR A 91 -1.10 2.95 10.43
CA THR A 91 -1.07 2.31 11.77
C THR A 91 -1.96 2.99 12.82
N THR A 92 -1.88 4.31 12.99
CA THR A 92 -2.53 5.02 14.11
C THR A 92 -4.00 5.40 13.84
N SER A 93 -4.36 5.64 12.59
CA SER A 93 -5.74 5.95 12.17
C SER A 93 -5.91 5.44 10.73
N PRO A 94 -6.03 4.11 10.57
CA PRO A 94 -5.88 3.50 9.26
C PRO A 94 -7.03 3.92 8.33
N ASP A 95 -6.72 4.21 7.08
CA ASP A 95 -7.75 4.17 6.04
C ASP A 95 -8.09 2.69 5.80
N VAL A 96 -9.33 2.26 6.05
CA VAL A 96 -9.71 0.86 5.87
C VAL A 96 -10.59 0.70 4.65
N VAL A 97 -10.24 -0.23 3.77
CA VAL A 97 -11.00 -0.56 2.57
C VAL A 97 -11.50 -1.99 2.65
N ALA A 98 -12.81 -2.15 2.50
CA ALA A 98 -13.50 -3.43 2.47
C ALA A 98 -14.19 -3.63 1.11
N SER A 99 -14.37 -4.88 0.69
CA SER A 99 -15.20 -5.22 -0.46
C SER A 99 -16.57 -5.67 0.05
N VAL A 100 -17.57 -4.81 -0.08
CA VAL A 100 -18.95 -5.04 0.38
C VAL A 100 -19.82 -5.27 -0.84
N ASP A 101 -20.42 -6.46 -0.95
CA ASP A 101 -21.26 -6.87 -2.09
C ASP A 101 -20.58 -6.71 -3.46
N GLY A 102 -19.25 -6.82 -3.50
CA GLY A 102 -18.44 -6.65 -4.70
C GLY A 102 -17.90 -5.24 -4.92
N ASP A 103 -18.42 -4.24 -4.19
CA ASP A 103 -17.97 -2.85 -4.27
C ASP A 103 -16.90 -2.55 -3.24
N LEU A 104 -15.85 -1.81 -3.65
CA LEU A 104 -14.83 -1.34 -2.73
C LEU A 104 -15.33 -0.09 -1.99
N ARG A 105 -15.35 -0.17 -0.66
CA ARG A 105 -15.77 0.91 0.24
C ARG A 105 -14.63 1.27 1.17
N GLN A 106 -14.28 2.54 1.21
CA GLN A 106 -13.31 3.11 2.14
C GLN A 106 -14.04 3.72 3.33
N TYR A 107 -13.56 3.44 4.54
CA TYR A 107 -13.95 4.13 5.76
C TYR A 107 -12.72 4.73 6.43
N THR A 108 -12.87 5.96 6.93
CA THR A 108 -11.82 6.69 7.66
C THR A 108 -12.45 7.43 8.83
N ASP A 109 -11.68 7.62 9.90
CA ASP A 109 -12.15 8.38 11.07
C ASP A 109 -12.40 9.86 10.75
N GLN A 110 -11.75 10.40 9.71
CA GLN A 110 -11.89 11.80 9.28
C GLN A 110 -13.27 12.10 8.70
N HIS A 111 -13.82 11.17 7.91
CA HIS A 111 -15.12 11.37 7.26
C HIS A 111 -16.26 10.74 8.04
N ARG A 112 -15.97 9.73 8.89
CA ARG A 112 -16.95 8.97 9.69
C ARG A 112 -18.09 8.33 8.91
N THR A 113 -18.03 8.38 7.57
CA THR A 113 -18.93 7.73 6.63
C THR A 113 -18.08 6.94 5.62
N TRP A 114 -18.65 5.86 5.09
CA TRP A 114 -17.99 5.13 4.02
C TRP A 114 -18.22 5.85 2.69
N LYS A 115 -17.26 5.69 1.77
CA LYS A 115 -17.42 6.09 0.37
C LYS A 115 -16.99 4.96 -0.55
N SER A 116 -17.63 4.85 -1.71
CA SER A 116 -17.13 3.99 -2.78
C SER A 116 -15.77 4.50 -3.24
N ILE A 117 -14.83 3.59 -3.48
CA ILE A 117 -13.47 3.93 -3.89
C ILE A 117 -13.08 3.16 -5.16
N THR A 118 -12.53 3.88 -6.13
CA THR A 118 -11.98 3.28 -7.35
C THR A 118 -10.55 2.78 -7.17
N THR A 119 -10.04 1.95 -8.09
CA THR A 119 -8.64 1.50 -8.08
C THR A 119 -7.64 2.66 -8.19
N ASP A 120 -8.01 3.74 -8.89
CA ASP A 120 -7.15 4.92 -9.02
C ASP A 120 -7.11 5.72 -7.71
N GLU A 121 -8.24 5.84 -7.00
CA GLU A 121 -8.25 6.42 -5.66
C GLU A 121 -7.49 5.56 -4.64
N LEU A 122 -7.55 4.23 -4.74
CA LEU A 122 -6.72 3.33 -3.93
C LEU A 122 -5.22 3.59 -4.16
N THR A 123 -4.82 3.89 -5.39
CA THR A 123 -3.44 4.28 -5.70
C THR A 123 -3.08 5.58 -4.97
N ASN A 124 -3.99 6.54 -4.89
CA ASN A 124 -3.76 7.77 -4.12
C ASN A 124 -3.63 7.50 -2.61
N VAL A 125 -4.42 6.57 -2.06
CA VAL A 125 -4.28 6.15 -0.65
C VAL A 125 -2.92 5.49 -0.42
N LEU A 126 -2.47 4.61 -1.33
CA LEU A 126 -1.13 4.02 -1.29
C LEU A 126 -0.02 5.10 -1.32
N GLN A 127 -0.16 6.11 -2.17
CA GLN A 127 0.84 7.19 -2.24
C GLN A 127 0.94 8.00 -0.93
N ARG A 128 -0.18 8.15 -0.21
CA ARG A 128 -0.24 8.89 1.05
C ARG A 128 0.16 8.03 2.27
N SER A 129 -0.45 6.87 2.40
CA SER A 129 -0.44 6.07 3.63
C SER A 129 0.48 4.84 3.54
N GLY A 130 0.92 4.48 2.34
CA GLY A 130 1.79 3.33 2.09
C GLY A 130 1.03 2.05 1.76
N LEU A 131 1.76 0.94 1.71
CA LEU A 131 1.18 -0.35 1.33
C LEU A 131 0.18 -0.81 2.41
N PRO A 132 -1.02 -1.26 2.05
CA PRO A 132 -1.95 -1.74 3.05
C PRO A 132 -1.54 -3.11 3.57
N GLU A 133 -1.98 -3.40 4.78
CA GLU A 133 -1.95 -4.73 5.37
C GLU A 133 -3.32 -5.39 5.21
N ILE A 134 -3.34 -6.66 4.82
CA ILE A 134 -4.55 -7.49 4.89
C ILE A 134 -4.70 -7.95 6.34
N LYS A 135 -5.82 -7.60 6.97
CA LYS A 135 -6.16 -8.09 8.32
C LYS A 135 -7.66 -8.27 8.47
N PRO A 136 -8.11 -9.08 9.44
CA PRO A 136 -9.52 -9.18 9.78
C PRO A 136 -10.08 -7.82 10.22
N LEU A 137 -11.35 -7.55 9.91
CA LEU A 137 -12.03 -6.31 10.31
C LEU A 137 -12.01 -6.15 11.83
N SER A 138 -12.13 -7.25 12.59
CA SER A 138 -12.05 -7.26 14.05
C SER A 138 -10.72 -6.73 14.62
N GLU A 139 -9.63 -6.77 13.84
CA GLU A 139 -8.32 -6.21 14.22
C GLU A 139 -8.20 -4.71 13.87
N THR A 140 -9.21 -4.13 13.23
CA THR A 140 -9.30 -2.70 12.94
C THR A 140 -10.16 -1.99 13.99
N PRO A 141 -10.07 -0.66 14.12
CA PRO A 141 -10.98 0.10 14.99
C PRO A 141 -12.42 0.21 14.45
N TYR A 142 -12.74 -0.48 13.34
CA TYR A 142 -14.01 -0.33 12.64
C TYR A 142 -14.84 -1.61 12.63
N SER A 143 -16.14 -1.46 12.40
CA SER A 143 -17.11 -2.55 12.40
C SER A 143 -17.95 -2.58 11.13
N ARG A 144 -18.62 -3.71 10.85
CA ARG A 144 -19.41 -3.89 9.62
C ARG A 144 -20.43 -2.78 9.38
N SER A 145 -21.08 -2.29 10.44
CA SER A 145 -22.10 -1.24 10.35
C SER A 145 -21.59 0.05 9.73
N GLN A 146 -20.31 0.37 9.91
CA GLN A 146 -19.69 1.56 9.33
C GLN A 146 -19.51 1.48 7.82
N PHE A 147 -19.55 0.28 7.23
CA PHE A 147 -19.42 0.06 5.79
C PHE A 147 -20.75 -0.28 5.10
N THR A 148 -21.80 -0.63 5.85
CA THR A 148 -23.11 -1.02 5.31
C THR A 148 -24.17 0.06 5.44
N ASN A 149 -24.10 0.91 6.47
CA ASN A 149 -25.16 1.88 6.71
C ASN A 149 -24.98 3.07 5.74
N PRO A 150 -25.87 3.29 4.76
CA PRO A 150 -25.79 4.47 3.91
C PRO A 150 -26.00 5.72 4.80
N GLU A 151 -25.36 6.82 4.43
CA GLU A 151 -25.76 8.13 4.95
C GLU A 151 -27.26 8.27 4.72
N VAL A 152 -28.04 8.40 5.80
CA VAL A 152 -29.36 9.03 5.72
C VAL A 152 -29.02 10.51 5.62
N PRO A 153 -29.16 11.18 4.45
CA PRO A 153 -29.17 12.63 4.48
C PRO A 153 -30.32 13.00 5.41
N ALA A 154 -30.03 13.80 6.45
CA ALA A 154 -31.09 14.39 7.24
C ALA A 154 -31.97 15.19 6.27
N THR A 155 -33.14 14.64 5.94
CA THR A 155 -34.18 15.40 5.26
C THR A 155 -34.60 16.47 6.27
N ASP A 156 -34.17 17.71 6.03
CA ASP A 156 -34.74 18.88 6.69
C ASP A 156 -36.21 18.97 6.23
N ASP A 157 -37.14 18.95 7.19
CA ASP A 157 -38.58 19.14 7.01
C ASP A 157 -38.94 20.64 7.14
#